data_AF-A0AAV8SXW0-F1
#
_entry.id   AF-A0AAV8SXW0-F1
#
_cell.length_a   1.000
_cell.length_b   1.000
_cell.length_c   1.000
_cell.angle_alpha   90.00
_cell.angle_beta   90.00
_cell.angle_gamma   90.00
#
_symmetry.space_group_name_H-M   'P 1'
#
loop_
_entity.id
_entity.type
_entity.pdbx_description
1 polymer ?
#
loop_
_entity_poly.entity_id
_entity_poly.type
_entity_poly.pdbx_seq_one_letter_code
_entity_poly.pdbx_strand_id
1 'polypeptide(L)'
;MNLGSDCVHPFVALQNCIKANPNAFSKDILEDEEAEKKQQEQPQPVQDGKIIPPLWSRESSSYNKTVAALEEESRIPLHQSKLKLLLQLVMEEKWEECVGTLSAIDHLDGETIKLAIFLLLEQKFLDLLKMVKVNDATRTLREESVPLGVNMTRVSELSSCLTAPPERLISG
;
A
#
# COMPACT_ATOMS: atom_id res chain seq x y z
N MET A 1 16.80 27.86 -19.65
CA MET A 1 15.75 27.01 -20.25
C MET A 1 14.90 26.50 -19.09
N ASN A 2 13.66 26.98 -18.97
CA ASN A 2 12.77 26.64 -17.84
C ASN A 2 11.89 25.45 -18.23
N LEU A 3 12.20 24.26 -17.72
CA LEU A 3 11.45 23.00 -17.90
C LEU A 3 10.21 22.90 -16.99
N GLY A 4 9.59 24.04 -16.64
CA GLY A 4 8.63 24.13 -15.53
C GLY A 4 7.16 24.33 -15.91
N SER A 5 6.83 24.55 -17.19
CA SER A 5 5.47 24.96 -17.60
C SER A 5 4.68 23.91 -18.39
N ASP A 6 5.31 22.82 -18.83
CA ASP A 6 4.66 21.86 -19.73
C ASP A 6 3.85 20.77 -19.02
N CYS A 7 3.94 20.65 -17.69
CA CYS A 7 3.21 19.62 -16.93
C CYS A 7 1.72 19.95 -16.70
N VAL A 8 1.30 21.21 -16.86
CA VAL A 8 -0.11 21.63 -16.70
C VAL A 8 -0.86 21.70 -18.03
N HIS A 9 -0.14 21.78 -19.14
CA HIS A 9 -0.72 21.93 -20.47
C HIS A 9 -1.67 20.77 -20.86
N PRO A 10 -1.38 19.49 -20.54
CA PRO A 10 -2.30 18.39 -20.83
C PRO A 10 -3.64 18.52 -20.08
N PHE A 11 -3.60 18.97 -18.83
CA PHE A 11 -4.81 19.14 -18.02
C PHE A 11 -5.66 20.32 -18.51
N VAL A 12 -5.04 21.44 -18.86
CA VAL A 12 -5.74 22.61 -19.44
C VAL A 12 -6.33 22.26 -20.81
N ALA A 13 -5.58 21.54 -21.65
CA ALA A 13 -6.07 21.06 -22.94
C ALA A 13 -7.28 20.14 -22.77
N LEU A 14 -7.20 19.18 -21.84
CA LEU A 14 -8.31 18.30 -21.51
C LEU A 14 -9.52 19.10 -21.02
N GLN A 15 -9.35 20.01 -20.07
CA GLN A 15 -10.44 20.85 -19.56
C GLN A 15 -11.13 21.66 -20.68
N ASN A 16 -10.37 22.19 -21.62
CA ASN A 16 -10.90 22.91 -22.78
C ASN A 16 -11.66 21.97 -23.74
N CYS A 17 -11.17 20.75 -23.96
CA CYS A 17 -11.86 19.74 -24.78
C CYS A 17 -13.20 19.32 -24.17
N ILE A 18 -13.27 19.19 -22.84
CA ILE A 18 -14.52 18.87 -22.13
C ILE A 18 -15.53 20.03 -22.26
N LYS A 19 -15.08 21.27 -22.07
CA LYS A 19 -15.93 22.46 -22.25
C LYS A 19 -16.44 22.63 -23.68
N ALA A 20 -15.60 22.30 -24.66
CA ALA A 20 -15.97 22.36 -26.08
C ALA A 20 -16.88 21.20 -26.52
N ASN A 21 -17.02 20.16 -25.69
CA ASN A 21 -17.79 18.97 -26.02
C ASN A 21 -18.65 18.53 -24.82
N PRO A 22 -19.74 19.25 -24.53
CA PRO A 22 -20.56 19.04 -23.32
C PRO A 22 -21.29 17.69 -23.29
N ASN A 23 -21.34 16.99 -24.44
CA ASN A 23 -21.90 15.64 -24.53
C ASN A 23 -20.80 14.56 -24.51
N ALA A 24 -19.53 14.91 -24.25
CA ALA A 24 -18.41 13.98 -24.21
C ALA A 24 -18.51 12.98 -23.04
N PHE A 25 -19.34 13.27 -22.04
CA PHE A 25 -19.62 12.38 -20.91
C PHE A 25 -21.13 12.14 -20.77
N SER A 26 -21.48 10.95 -20.29
CA SER A 26 -22.85 10.62 -19.90
C SER A 26 -23.32 11.58 -18.81
N LYS A 27 -24.61 11.90 -18.82
CA LYS A 27 -25.24 12.82 -17.85
C LYS A 27 -25.03 12.38 -16.40
N ASP A 28 -24.84 11.09 -16.15
CA ASP A 28 -24.55 10.52 -14.83
C ASP A 28 -23.19 10.99 -14.23
N ILE A 29 -22.33 11.63 -15.04
CA ILE A 29 -21.04 12.21 -14.62
C ILE A 29 -21.13 13.74 -14.46
N LEU A 30 -22.15 14.37 -15.05
CA LEU A 30 -22.28 15.83 -15.18
C LEU A 30 -23.35 16.44 -14.27
N GLU A 31 -23.89 15.67 -13.32
CA GLU A 31 -24.73 16.22 -12.25
C GLU A 31 -23.86 17.03 -11.29
N ASP A 32 -23.51 18.25 -11.71
CA ASP A 32 -23.14 19.33 -10.82
C ASP A 32 -24.40 19.67 -10.00
N GLU A 33 -24.40 19.30 -8.72
CA GLU A 33 -25.44 19.72 -7.78
C GLU A 33 -25.62 21.24 -7.85
N GLU A 34 -26.78 21.67 -8.37
CA GLU A 34 -27.16 23.07 -8.44
C GLU A 34 -27.12 23.70 -7.04
N ALA A 35 -26.39 24.80 -6.94
CA ALA A 35 -26.22 25.57 -5.71
C ALA A 35 -27.57 26.15 -5.22
N GLU A 36 -28.22 25.47 -4.28
CA GLU A 36 -29.22 26.10 -3.42
C GLU A 36 -28.54 26.88 -2.29
N LYS A 37 -28.67 28.21 -2.34
CA LYS A 37 -28.35 29.13 -1.24
C LYS A 37 -29.20 28.80 0.01
N LYS A 38 -28.59 28.25 1.07
CA LYS A 38 -29.10 28.40 2.45
C LYS A 38 -27.96 28.73 3.44
N GLN A 39 -28.08 29.95 3.97
CA GLN A 39 -27.67 30.53 5.26
C GLN A 39 -26.55 29.88 6.09
N GLN A 40 -25.65 30.74 6.58
CA GLN A 40 -24.51 30.48 7.48
C GLN A 40 -24.87 29.55 8.65
N GLU A 41 -24.31 28.35 8.65
CA GLU A 41 -24.17 27.50 9.83
C GLU A 41 -22.68 27.45 10.22
N GLN A 42 -22.41 27.50 11.52
CA GLN A 42 -21.06 27.58 12.09
C GLN A 42 -20.15 26.43 11.61
N PRO A 43 -18.83 26.63 11.51
CA PRO A 43 -17.92 25.57 11.10
C PRO A 43 -17.91 24.46 12.16
N GLN A 44 -18.51 23.31 11.81
CA GLN A 44 -18.32 22.07 12.55
C GLN A 44 -16.87 21.59 12.39
N PRO A 45 -16.32 20.87 13.38
CA PRO A 45 -14.93 20.39 13.33
C PRO A 45 -14.78 19.49 12.10
N VAL A 46 -13.74 19.73 11.30
CA VAL A 46 -13.36 18.87 10.17
C VAL A 46 -13.15 17.46 10.73
N GLN A 47 -14.12 16.58 10.50
CA GLN A 47 -13.94 15.17 10.82
C GLN A 47 -12.89 14.65 9.85
N ASP A 48 -11.80 14.09 10.40
CA ASP A 48 -10.75 13.41 9.64
C ASP A 48 -11.42 12.56 8.55
N GLY A 49 -11.17 12.94 7.30
CA GLY A 49 -11.76 12.30 6.15
C GLY A 49 -11.37 10.83 6.18
N LYS A 50 -12.29 9.96 6.62
CA LYS A 50 -12.14 8.52 6.47
C LYS A 50 -12.01 8.28 4.97
N ILE A 51 -10.80 7.90 4.53
CA ILE A 51 -10.56 7.46 3.18
C ILE A 51 -11.47 6.25 2.97
N ILE A 52 -12.56 6.44 2.23
CA ILE A 52 -13.41 5.35 1.80
C ILE A 52 -12.67 4.71 0.62
N PRO A 53 -12.14 3.49 0.77
CA PRO A 53 -11.47 2.84 -0.33
C PRO A 53 -12.48 2.61 -1.46
N PRO A 54 -12.09 2.82 -2.72
CA PRO A 54 -12.97 2.62 -3.86
C PRO A 54 -13.42 1.16 -3.95
N LEU A 55 -14.58 0.91 -4.57
CA LEU A 55 -15.20 -0.42 -4.66
C LEU A 55 -14.25 -1.52 -5.16
N TRP A 56 -13.37 -1.20 -6.11
CA TRP A 56 -12.36 -2.13 -6.63
C TRP A 56 -11.28 -2.54 -5.61
N SER A 57 -11.05 -1.75 -4.57
CA SER A 57 -10.17 -2.10 -3.44
C SER A 57 -10.82 -3.09 -2.47
N ARG A 58 -12.15 -3.19 -2.51
CA ARG A 58 -12.96 -3.94 -1.55
C ARG A 58 -13.32 -5.35 -2.04
N GLU A 59 -13.21 -5.60 -3.34
CA GLU A 59 -13.49 -6.89 -3.96
C GLU A 59 -12.24 -7.49 -4.63
N SER A 60 -11.49 -8.29 -3.87
CA SER A 60 -10.34 -9.02 -4.41
C SER A 60 -10.72 -10.02 -5.52
N SER A 61 -11.97 -10.50 -5.56
CA SER A 61 -12.39 -11.50 -6.55
C SER A 61 -12.59 -10.92 -7.96
N SER A 62 -13.08 -9.68 -8.07
CA SER A 62 -13.23 -8.98 -9.36
C SER A 62 -11.86 -8.51 -9.86
N TYR A 63 -10.98 -8.06 -8.96
CA TYR A 63 -9.58 -7.77 -9.28
C TYR A 63 -8.86 -8.97 -9.91
N ASN A 64 -8.95 -10.15 -9.29
CA ASN A 64 -8.29 -11.36 -9.82
C ASN A 64 -8.80 -11.75 -11.22
N LYS A 65 -10.10 -11.56 -11.51
CA LYS A 65 -10.67 -11.82 -12.84
C LYS A 65 -10.12 -10.86 -13.89
N THR A 66 -10.06 -9.57 -13.56
CA THR A 66 -9.52 -8.53 -14.45
C THR A 66 -8.03 -8.73 -14.68
N VAL A 67 -7.27 -9.11 -13.65
CA VAL A 67 -5.84 -9.44 -13.78
C VAL A 67 -5.64 -10.64 -14.70
N ALA A 68 -6.41 -11.73 -14.54
CA ALA A 68 -6.31 -12.89 -15.41
C ALA A 68 -6.61 -12.55 -16.88
N ALA A 69 -7.63 -11.73 -17.15
CA ALA A 69 -7.95 -11.27 -18.50
C ALA A 69 -6.81 -10.40 -19.08
N LEU A 70 -6.23 -9.51 -18.26
CA LEU A 70 -5.13 -8.64 -18.67
C LEU A 70 -3.84 -9.43 -18.96
N GLU A 71 -3.55 -10.48 -18.20
CA GLU A 71 -2.42 -11.39 -18.43
C GLU A 71 -2.58 -12.15 -19.75
N GLU A 72 -3.79 -12.66 -20.01
CA GLU A 72 -4.12 -13.36 -21.25
C GLU A 72 -3.97 -12.44 -22.48
N GLU A 73 -4.45 -11.20 -22.38
CA GLU A 73 -4.42 -10.23 -23.47
C GLU A 73 -3.01 -9.67 -23.70
N SER A 74 -2.28 -9.36 -22.62
CA SER A 74 -0.92 -8.80 -22.73
C SER A 74 0.16 -9.86 -23.00
N ARG A 75 -0.12 -11.14 -22.71
CA ARG A 75 0.87 -12.24 -22.63
C ARG A 75 2.04 -11.95 -21.69
N ILE A 76 1.88 -11.01 -20.77
CA ILE A 76 2.84 -10.69 -19.72
C ILE A 76 2.29 -11.29 -18.43
N PRO A 77 2.91 -12.34 -17.87
CA PRO A 77 2.43 -12.94 -16.62
C PRO A 77 2.68 -12.00 -15.45
N LEU A 78 1.61 -11.36 -14.95
CA LEU A 78 1.64 -10.47 -13.79
C LEU A 78 1.74 -11.30 -12.49
N HIS A 79 1.04 -12.44 -12.44
CA HIS A 79 1.13 -13.47 -11.42
C HIS A 79 2.19 -14.51 -11.81
N GLN A 80 3.44 -14.21 -11.50
CA GLN A 80 4.36 -15.32 -11.27
C GLN A 80 3.75 -16.20 -10.15
N SER A 81 3.60 -17.50 -10.40
CA SER A 81 3.02 -18.45 -9.43
C SER A 81 3.67 -18.33 -8.04
N LYS A 82 4.96 -17.97 -8.02
CA LYS A 82 5.78 -17.69 -6.82
C LYS A 82 5.27 -16.48 -6.04
N LEU A 83 4.87 -15.37 -6.69
CA LEU A 83 4.32 -14.19 -6.03
C LEU A 83 2.92 -14.46 -5.45
N LYS A 84 2.10 -15.23 -6.16
CA LYS A 84 0.78 -15.64 -5.64
C LYS A 84 0.92 -16.53 -4.40
N LEU A 85 1.87 -17.47 -4.44
CA LEU A 85 2.22 -18.29 -3.28
C LEU A 85 2.73 -17.42 -2.13
N LEU A 86 3.64 -16.48 -2.40
CA LEU A 86 4.17 -15.56 -1.39
C LEU A 86 3.05 -14.78 -0.69
N LEU A 87 2.12 -14.20 -1.45
CA LEU A 87 0.97 -13.47 -0.89
C LEU A 87 0.13 -14.37 0.02
N GLN A 88 -0.15 -15.60 -0.41
CA GLN A 88 -0.89 -16.56 0.40
C GLN A 88 -0.16 -16.91 1.70
N LEU A 89 1.15 -17.15 1.64
CA LEU A 89 1.97 -17.48 2.81
C LEU A 89 2.04 -16.33 3.81
N VAL A 90 2.09 -15.07 3.34
CA VAL A 90 2.03 -13.89 4.20
C VAL A 90 0.69 -13.82 4.93
N MET A 91 -0.41 -14.06 4.22
CA MET A 91 -1.76 -14.09 4.83
C MET A 91 -1.95 -15.25 5.82
N GLU A 92 -1.26 -16.37 5.61
CA GLU A 92 -1.24 -17.53 6.52
C GLU A 92 -0.21 -17.38 7.66
N GLU A 93 0.48 -16.24 7.77
CA GLU A 93 1.56 -15.98 8.74
C GLU A 93 2.71 -17.00 8.72
N LYS A 94 2.95 -17.62 7.55
CA LYS A 94 3.99 -18.62 7.33
C LYS A 94 5.31 -17.98 6.92
N TRP A 95 5.90 -17.23 7.85
CA TRP A 95 7.08 -16.39 7.60
C TRP A 95 8.30 -17.15 7.04
N GLU A 96 8.61 -18.34 7.55
CA GLU A 96 9.74 -19.16 7.05
C GLU A 96 9.53 -19.60 5.59
N GLU A 97 8.30 -19.98 5.25
CA GLU A 97 7.93 -20.36 3.88
C GLU A 97 7.97 -19.15 2.95
N CYS A 98 7.62 -17.95 3.44
CA CYS A 98 7.77 -16.70 2.69
C CYS A 98 9.23 -16.42 2.33
N VAL A 99 10.16 -16.58 3.28
CA VAL A 99 11.60 -16.37 3.05
C VAL A 99 12.14 -17.35 1.99
N GLY A 100 11.74 -18.62 2.08
CA GLY A 100 12.09 -19.63 1.08
C GLY A 100 11.53 -19.30 -0.30
N THR A 101 10.28 -18.85 -0.37
CA THR A 101 9.61 -18.48 -1.63
C THR A 101 10.24 -17.25 -2.27
N LEU A 102 10.56 -16.21 -1.48
CA LEU A 102 11.26 -15.00 -1.93
C LEU A 102 12.63 -15.32 -2.53
N SER A 103 13.39 -16.20 -1.88
CA SER A 103 14.71 -16.63 -2.33
C SER A 103 14.64 -17.46 -3.62
N ALA A 104 13.47 -18.02 -3.94
CA ALA A 104 13.24 -18.81 -5.15
C ALA A 104 12.73 -17.96 -6.34
N ILE A 105 12.45 -16.67 -6.16
CA ILE A 105 12.04 -15.79 -7.26
C ILE A 105 13.26 -15.51 -8.14
N ASP A 106 13.13 -15.79 -9.44
CA ASP A 106 14.21 -15.59 -10.40
C ASP A 106 14.43 -14.09 -10.63
N HIS A 107 15.68 -13.70 -10.90
CA HIS A 107 16.10 -12.33 -11.27
C HIS A 107 16.10 -11.29 -10.14
N LEU A 108 15.81 -11.68 -8.89
CA LEU A 108 16.07 -10.80 -7.75
C LEU A 108 17.53 -10.91 -7.32
N ASP A 109 18.18 -9.77 -7.14
CA ASP A 109 19.51 -9.73 -6.55
C ASP A 109 19.43 -9.95 -5.03
N GLY A 110 20.57 -10.34 -4.45
CA GLY A 110 20.65 -10.68 -3.03
C GLY A 110 20.36 -9.51 -2.09
N GLU A 111 20.53 -8.26 -2.53
CA GLU A 111 20.18 -7.08 -1.73
C GLU A 111 18.68 -6.85 -1.74
N THR A 112 18.03 -6.92 -2.90
CA THR A 112 16.57 -6.86 -3.03
C THR A 112 15.88 -7.97 -2.21
N ILE A 113 16.40 -9.20 -2.23
CA ILE A 113 15.89 -10.29 -1.40
C ILE A 113 16.00 -9.95 0.09
N LYS A 114 17.16 -9.45 0.55
CA LYS A 114 17.35 -9.05 1.95
C LYS A 114 16.39 -7.93 2.37
N LEU A 115 16.18 -6.93 1.52
CA LEU A 115 15.24 -5.84 1.78
C LEU A 115 13.79 -6.35 1.87
N ALA A 116 13.39 -7.26 0.99
CA ALA A 116 12.06 -7.86 1.04
C ALA A 116 11.86 -8.74 2.28
N ILE A 117 12.85 -9.55 2.66
CA ILE A 117 12.82 -10.31 3.91
C ILE A 117 12.73 -9.35 5.10
N PHE A 118 13.48 -8.26 5.10
CA PHE A 118 13.41 -7.26 6.16
C PHE A 118 11.99 -6.70 6.33
N LEU A 119 11.28 -6.35 5.25
CA LEU A 119 9.90 -5.85 5.31
C LEU A 119 8.93 -6.89 5.90
N LEU A 120 9.10 -8.18 5.57
CA LEU A 120 8.30 -9.25 6.16
C LEU A 120 8.54 -9.38 7.67
N LEU A 121 9.80 -9.32 8.08
CA LEU A 121 10.18 -9.39 9.50
C LEU A 121 9.72 -8.15 10.28
N GLU A 122 9.74 -6.97 9.65
CA GLU A 122 9.17 -5.75 10.22
C GLU A 122 7.66 -5.91 10.47
N GLN A 123 6.93 -6.45 9.49
CA GLN A 123 5.49 -6.73 9.65
C GLN A 123 5.23 -7.74 10.79
N LYS A 124 5.95 -8.86 10.79
CA LYS A 124 5.92 -9.86 11.87
C LYS A 124 6.19 -9.24 13.24
N PHE A 125 7.22 -8.39 13.35
CA PHE A 125 7.57 -7.68 14.58
C PHE A 125 6.42 -6.78 15.07
N LEU A 126 5.84 -5.97 14.18
CA LEU A 126 4.73 -5.08 14.53
C LEU A 126 3.50 -5.85 14.98
N ASP A 127 3.20 -6.98 14.35
CA ASP A 127 2.07 -7.82 14.75
C ASP A 127 2.31 -8.52 16.10
N LEU A 128 3.54 -8.94 16.39
CA LEU A 128 3.92 -9.44 17.73
C LEU A 128 3.79 -8.35 18.81
N LEU A 129 4.13 -7.09 18.51
CA LEU A 129 3.93 -5.98 19.43
C LEU A 129 2.44 -5.71 19.70
N LYS A 130 1.58 -5.76 18.68
CA LYS A 130 0.12 -5.65 18.86
C LYS A 130 -0.43 -6.75 19.75
N MET A 131 0.15 -7.95 19.68
CA MET A 131 -0.19 -9.08 20.55
C MET A 131 0.50 -9.03 21.93
N VAL A 132 1.26 -7.97 22.24
CA VAL A 132 2.03 -7.81 23.49
C VAL A 132 3.06 -8.95 23.71
N LYS A 133 3.50 -9.60 22.63
CA LYS A 133 4.51 -10.67 22.65
C LYS A 133 5.92 -10.10 22.52
N VAL A 134 6.31 -9.27 23.49
CA VAL A 134 7.55 -8.48 23.47
C VAL A 134 8.82 -9.34 23.34
N ASN A 135 8.85 -10.52 23.98
CA ASN A 135 9.99 -11.43 23.90
C ASN A 135 10.19 -12.00 22.49
N ASP A 136 9.10 -12.41 21.84
CA ASP A 136 9.13 -12.93 20.47
C ASP A 136 9.50 -11.82 19.49
N ALA A 137 8.93 -10.61 19.67
CA ALA A 137 9.29 -9.43 18.87
C ALA A 137 10.78 -9.09 18.99
N THR A 138 11.32 -9.09 20.22
CA THR A 138 12.75 -8.85 20.47
C THR A 138 13.63 -9.90 19.80
N ARG A 139 13.20 -11.17 19.82
CA ARG A 139 13.89 -12.27 19.14
C ARG A 139 13.93 -12.03 17.64
N THR A 140 12.79 -11.74 17.01
CA THR A 140 12.72 -11.47 15.57
C THR A 140 13.65 -10.33 15.16
N LEU A 141 13.70 -9.24 15.94
CA LEU A 141 14.61 -8.13 15.63
C LEU A 141 16.09 -8.56 15.71
N ARG A 142 16.47 -9.26 16.78
CA ARG A 142 17.88 -9.58 17.09
C ARG A 142 18.43 -10.76 16.27
N GLU A 143 17.62 -11.79 16.09
CA GLU A 143 18.04 -13.07 15.51
C GLU A 143 17.69 -13.19 14.03
N GLU A 144 16.68 -12.47 13.54
CA GLU A 144 16.24 -12.55 12.15
C GLU A 144 16.57 -11.26 11.37
N SER A 145 16.23 -10.07 11.90
CA SER A 145 16.42 -8.80 11.18
C SER A 145 17.86 -8.30 11.17
N VAL A 146 18.55 -8.26 12.32
CA VAL A 146 19.94 -7.76 12.42
C VAL A 146 20.92 -8.53 11.51
N PRO A 147 20.87 -9.88 11.42
CA PRO A 147 21.79 -10.63 10.57
C PRO A 147 21.66 -10.34 9.06
N LEU A 148 20.54 -9.78 8.60
CA LEU A 148 20.40 -9.37 7.20
C LEU A 148 21.38 -8.25 6.83
N GLY A 149 21.79 -7.43 7.81
CA GLY A 149 22.73 -6.33 7.63
C GLY A 149 22.20 -5.18 6.77
N VAL A 150 20.89 -5.12 6.54
CA VAL A 150 20.20 -4.08 5.77
C VAL A 150 19.31 -3.24 6.68
N ASN A 151 19.06 -2.00 6.28
CA ASN A 151 18.13 -1.08 6.95
C ASN A 151 18.38 -0.92 8.48
N MET A 152 19.65 -0.88 8.88
CA MET A 152 20.05 -0.83 10.29
C MET A 152 19.54 0.41 11.04
N THR A 153 19.35 1.53 10.34
CA THR A 153 18.70 2.72 10.90
C THR A 153 17.29 2.37 11.38
N ARG A 154 16.51 1.68 10.54
CA ARG A 154 15.15 1.24 10.88
C ARG A 154 15.13 0.21 11.99
N VAL A 155 16.09 -0.73 12.02
CA VAL A 155 16.25 -1.69 13.14
C VAL A 155 16.41 -0.95 14.48
N SER A 156 17.18 0.13 14.52
CA SER A 156 17.37 0.96 15.73
C SER A 156 16.07 1.65 16.16
N GLU A 157 15.31 2.19 15.21
CA GLU A 157 13.99 2.78 15.47
C GLU A 157 13.01 1.75 16.05
N LEU A 158 12.92 0.57 15.42
CA LEU A 158 12.07 -0.52 15.90
C LEU A 158 12.48 -1.00 17.30
N SER A 159 13.78 -1.04 17.60
CA SER A 159 14.27 -1.34 18.95
C SER A 159 13.80 -0.31 19.98
N SER A 160 13.61 0.95 19.59
CA SER A 160 13.11 2.00 20.49
C SER A 160 11.63 1.81 20.85
N CYS A 161 10.85 1.10 20.02
CA CYS A 161 9.47 0.74 20.35
C CYS A 161 9.38 -0.24 21.53
N LEU A 162 10.42 -1.05 21.76
CA LEU A 162 10.47 -1.99 22.90
C LEU A 162 10.71 -1.28 24.25
N THR A 163 11.28 -0.08 24.22
CA THR A 163 11.62 0.69 25.44
C THR A 163 10.59 1.79 25.73
N ALA A 164 9.65 2.05 24.82
CA ALA A 164 8.58 3.00 25.02
C ALA A 164 7.49 2.45 25.96
N PRO A 165 6.88 3.29 26.83
CA PRO A 165 5.76 2.86 27.66
C PRO A 165 4.58 2.37 26.80
N PRO A 166 3.91 1.27 27.19
CA PRO A 166 2.83 0.65 26.40
C PRO A 166 1.60 1.54 26.18
N GLU A 167 1.47 2.66 26.90
CA GLU A 167 0.36 3.63 26.80
C GLU A 167 0.28 4.34 25.44
N ARG A 168 1.34 4.30 24.61
CA ARG A 168 1.35 4.95 23.28
C ARG A 168 0.96 4.04 22.11
N LEU A 169 0.73 2.74 22.32
CA LEU A 169 0.42 1.78 21.26
C LEU A 169 -1.09 1.57 21.01
N ILE A 170 -1.96 2.19 21.83
CA ILE A 170 -3.43 1.99 21.80
C ILE A 170 -4.15 3.22 21.19
N SER A 171 -3.43 4.29 20.88
CA SER A 171 -3.98 5.53 20.32
C SER A 171 -3.33 5.84 18.97
N GLY A 172 -3.92 5.31 17.89
CA GLY A 172 -3.50 5.57 16.50
C GLY A 172 -4.28 4.68 15.54
#